data_AF-D3BP73-F1
#
_entry.id   AF-D3BP73-F1
#
_cell.length_a   1.000
_cell.length_b   1.000
_cell.length_c   1.000
_cell.angle_alpha   90.00
_cell.angle_beta   90.00
_cell.angle_gamma   90.00
#
_symmetry.space_group_name_H-M   'P 1'
#
loop_
_entity.id
_entity.type
_entity.pdbx_description
1 polymer ?
#
loop_
_entity_poly.entity_id
_entity_poly.type
_entity_poly.pdbx_seq_one_letter_code
_entity_poly.pdbx_strand_id
1 'polypeptide(L)'
;MTEQQIYVKAIECDPNYLDSYNSLAATLSRGESITLNSGQVLTKQQLYLESLRLNDKQTFIYRRIGLTLLNNKQTITLPDGQQMSRRQLLQKEENRGRGNRFINKLTYRMDDPSII
;
A
#
# COMPACT_ATOMS: atom_id res chain seq x y z
N MET A 1 -20.56 7.42 17.28
CA MET A 1 -19.17 6.96 17.03
C MET A 1 -18.91 7.13 15.54
N THR A 2 -17.84 7.80 15.14
CA THR A 2 -17.50 7.99 13.72
C THR A 2 -16.73 6.78 13.18
N GLU A 3 -16.71 6.56 11.86
CA GLU A 3 -15.92 5.48 11.24
C GLU A 3 -14.44 5.56 11.63
N GLN A 4 -13.88 6.78 11.63
CA GLN A 4 -12.52 7.05 12.08
C GLN A 4 -12.26 6.52 13.50
N GLN A 5 -13.16 6.78 14.45
CA GLN A 5 -13.04 6.32 15.83
C GLN A 5 -13.11 4.80 15.96
N ILE A 6 -13.87 4.12 15.10
CA ILE A 6 -13.94 2.65 15.06
C ILE A 6 -12.57 2.09 14.65
N TYR A 7 -11.97 2.62 13.59
CA TYR A 7 -10.66 2.14 13.14
C TYR A 7 -9.53 2.52 14.11
N VAL A 8 -9.58 3.67 14.79
CA VAL A 8 -8.61 4.00 15.85
C VAL A 8 -8.68 2.97 16.98
N LYS A 9 -9.87 2.60 17.45
CA LYS A 9 -10.03 1.52 18.44
C LYS A 9 -9.55 0.17 17.92
N ALA A 10 -9.78 -0.12 16.62
CA ALA A 10 -9.29 -1.35 16.03
C ALA A 10 -7.75 -1.42 16.01
N ILE A 11 -7.06 -0.29 15.79
CA ILE A 11 -5.59 -0.19 15.88
C ILE A 11 -5.11 -0.39 17.33
N GLU A 12 -5.84 0.11 18.33
CA GLU A 12 -5.50 -0.15 19.73
C GLU A 12 -5.65 -1.62 20.11
N CYS A 13 -6.71 -2.26 19.64
CA CYS A 13 -6.97 -3.68 19.90
C CYS A 13 -5.94 -4.57 19.21
N ASP A 14 -5.60 -4.27 17.95
CA ASP A 14 -4.56 -4.98 17.20
C ASP A 14 -3.74 -3.99 16.34
N PRO A 15 -2.56 -3.56 16.82
CA PRO A 15 -1.70 -2.63 16.08
C PRO A 15 -0.97 -3.29 14.90
N ASN A 16 -1.07 -4.61 14.73
CA ASN A 16 -0.48 -5.32 13.60
C ASN A 16 -1.51 -5.60 12.49
N TYR A 17 -2.76 -5.17 12.67
CA TYR A 17 -3.80 -5.36 11.66
C TYR A 17 -3.76 -4.26 10.59
N LEU A 18 -3.14 -4.60 9.45
CA LEU A 18 -2.90 -3.67 8.34
C LEU A 18 -4.18 -2.99 7.81
N ASP A 19 -5.31 -3.70 7.84
CA ASP A 19 -6.57 -3.24 7.25
C ASP A 19 -7.18 -2.11 8.07
N SER A 20 -6.92 -2.05 9.39
CA SER A 20 -7.31 -0.90 10.22
C SER A 20 -6.65 0.38 9.75
N TYR A 21 -5.34 0.35 9.49
CA TYR A 21 -4.58 1.51 8.99
C TYR A 21 -5.04 1.93 7.60
N ASN A 22 -5.22 0.97 6.69
CA ASN A 22 -5.69 1.23 5.32
C ASN A 22 -7.11 1.83 5.32
N SER A 23 -8.00 1.28 6.13
CA SER A 23 -9.39 1.75 6.22
C SER A 23 -9.47 3.13 6.88
N LEU A 24 -8.70 3.37 7.95
CA LEU A 24 -8.58 4.69 8.56
C LEU A 24 -8.07 5.73 7.56
N ALA A 25 -7.02 5.41 6.81
CA ALA A 25 -6.49 6.29 5.76
C ALA A 25 -7.50 6.54 4.63
N ALA A 26 -8.39 5.58 4.33
CA ALA A 26 -9.43 5.73 3.32
C ALA A 26 -10.50 6.74 3.76
N THR A 27 -10.81 6.83 5.06
CA THR A 27 -11.78 7.80 5.61
C THR A 27 -11.28 9.24 5.63
N LEU A 28 -9.97 9.46 5.62
CA LEU A 28 -9.36 10.79 5.69
C LEU A 28 -9.34 11.48 4.32
N SER A 29 -9.51 12.79 4.31
CA SER A 29 -9.22 13.65 3.17
C SER A 29 -7.72 13.76 2.94
N ARG A 30 -7.35 14.23 1.76
CA ARG A 30 -5.96 14.42 1.40
C ARG A 30 -5.35 15.56 2.24
N GLY A 31 -4.24 15.26 2.92
CA GLY A 31 -3.58 16.21 3.82
C GLY A 31 -4.19 16.24 5.23
N GLU A 32 -5.28 15.51 5.45
CA GLU A 32 -5.85 15.33 6.78
C GLU A 32 -4.99 14.38 7.63
N SER A 33 -5.08 14.58 8.94
CA SER A 33 -4.40 13.81 9.96
C SER A 33 -5.35 13.44 11.08
N ILE A 34 -5.04 12.37 11.78
CA ILE A 34 -5.81 11.88 12.92
C ILE A 34 -4.88 11.58 14.09
N THR A 35 -5.38 11.83 15.30
CA THR A 35 -4.70 11.48 16.53
C THR A 35 -5.14 10.07 16.94
N LEU A 36 -4.18 9.14 17.03
CA LEU A 36 -4.40 7.84 17.65
C LEU A 36 -4.53 8.01 19.17
N ASN A 37 -5.15 7.04 19.84
CA ASN A 37 -5.28 7.06 21.29
C ASN A 37 -3.94 6.94 22.04
N SER A 38 -2.88 6.50 21.36
CA SER A 38 -1.49 6.57 21.85
C SER A 38 -0.92 7.99 21.90
N GLY A 39 -1.67 9.00 21.43
CA GLY A 39 -1.24 10.40 21.31
C GLY A 39 -0.46 10.70 20.02
N GLN A 40 -0.19 9.70 19.18
CA GLN A 40 0.48 9.91 17.89
C GLN A 40 -0.45 10.57 16.89
N VAL A 41 0.03 11.63 16.23
CA VAL A 41 -0.68 12.27 15.11
C VAL A 41 -0.16 11.70 13.80
N LEU A 42 -1.03 11.03 13.05
CA LEU A 42 -0.70 10.42 11.77
C LEU A 42 -1.49 11.08 10.64
N THR A 43 -0.79 11.47 9.59
CA THR A 43 -1.38 11.91 8.33
C THR A 43 -1.94 10.71 7.55
N LYS A 44 -2.86 10.96 6.60
CA LYS A 44 -3.31 9.96 5.63
C LYS A 44 -2.16 9.21 4.96
N GLN A 45 -1.05 9.89 4.68
CA GLN A 45 0.13 9.29 4.06
C GLN A 45 0.84 8.33 5.01
N GLN A 46 1.07 8.75 6.26
CA GLN A 46 1.73 7.93 7.27
C GLN A 46 0.94 6.66 7.59
N LEU A 47 -0.39 6.73 7.60
CA LEU A 47 -1.23 5.54 7.79
C LEU A 47 -1.03 4.49 6.69
N TYR A 48 -0.92 4.92 5.42
CA TYR A 48 -0.60 3.99 4.33
C TYR A 48 0.83 3.43 4.44
N LEU A 49 1.79 4.22 4.94
CA LEU A 49 3.16 3.75 5.18
C LEU A 49 3.22 2.71 6.31
N GLU A 50 2.47 2.89 7.40
CA GLU A 50 2.36 1.89 8.46
C GLU A 50 1.74 0.59 7.95
N SER A 51 0.67 0.67 7.15
CA SER A 51 0.07 -0.51 6.52
C SER A 51 1.08 -1.24 5.63
N LEU A 52 1.90 -0.51 4.87
CA LEU A 52 2.98 -1.08 4.06
C LEU A 52 4.10 -1.71 4.90
N ARG A 53 4.43 -1.11 6.05
CA ARG A 53 5.44 -1.62 6.99
C ARG A 53 5.02 -2.97 7.57
N LEU A 54 3.73 -3.14 7.85
CA LEU A 54 3.16 -4.39 8.37
C LEU A 54 3.12 -5.50 7.31
N ASN A 55 2.76 -5.17 6.07
CA ASN A 55 2.74 -6.14 4.98
C ASN A 55 3.03 -5.47 3.62
N ASP A 56 4.24 -5.67 3.12
CA ASP A 56 4.69 -5.07 1.87
C ASP A 56 4.06 -5.73 0.62
N LYS A 57 3.42 -6.90 0.77
CA LYS A 57 2.88 -7.68 -0.36
C LYS A 57 1.69 -7.00 -1.04
N GLN A 58 1.04 -6.05 -0.38
CA GLN A 58 -0.14 -5.39 -0.92
C GLN A 58 0.23 -4.27 -1.90
N THR A 59 0.28 -4.65 -3.18
CA THR A 59 0.67 -3.77 -4.29
C THR A 59 -0.19 -2.52 -4.41
N PHE A 60 -1.48 -2.60 -4.06
CA PHE A 60 -2.41 -1.47 -4.16
C PHE A 60 -2.08 -0.33 -3.17
N ILE A 61 -1.35 -0.60 -2.08
CA ILE A 61 -0.95 0.44 -1.11
C ILE A 61 -0.03 1.45 -1.79
N TYR A 62 0.90 1.00 -2.65
CA TYR A 62 1.77 1.91 -3.42
C TYR A 62 0.96 2.89 -4.27
N ARG A 63 -0.12 2.41 -4.92
CA ARG A 63 -1.04 3.28 -5.66
C ARG A 63 -1.72 4.29 -4.74
N ARG A 64 -2.21 3.87 -3.57
CA ARG A 64 -2.85 4.77 -2.59
C ARG A 64 -1.89 5.85 -2.10
N ILE A 65 -0.64 5.49 -1.77
CA ILE A 65 0.42 6.46 -1.44
C ILE A 65 0.67 7.40 -2.61
N GLY A 66 0.86 6.91 -3.83
CA GLY A 66 1.13 7.75 -4.99
C GLY A 66 0.01 8.76 -5.29
N LEU A 67 -1.25 8.39 -5.04
CA LEU A 67 -2.40 9.27 -5.20
C LEU A 67 -2.43 10.43 -4.18
N THR A 68 -1.77 10.30 -3.05
CA THR A 68 -1.68 11.39 -2.06
C THR A 68 -0.73 12.51 -2.51
N LEU A 69 0.34 12.18 -3.26
CA LEU A 69 1.37 13.12 -3.70
C LEU A 69 0.81 14.14 -4.72
N LEU A 70 1.16 15.42 -4.59
CA LEU A 70 0.67 16.54 -5.43
C LEU A 70 1.16 16.54 -6.85
N ASN A 71 2.40 16.13 -7.06
CA ASN A 71 3.01 16.16 -8.37
C ASN A 71 4.09 15.07 -8.48
N ASN A 72 4.61 14.89 -9.69
CA ASN A 72 5.65 13.89 -9.97
C ASN A 72 7.03 14.27 -9.43
N LYS A 73 7.20 15.49 -8.89
CA LYS A 73 8.45 15.95 -8.27
C LYS A 73 8.52 15.57 -6.79
N GLN A 74 7.39 15.33 -6.13
CA GLN A 74 7.37 14.87 -4.75
C GLN A 74 7.81 13.41 -4.66
N THR A 75 8.71 13.15 -3.73
CA THR A 75 9.13 11.82 -3.30
C THR A 75 8.63 11.56 -1.90
N ILE A 76 8.51 10.28 -1.56
CA ILE A 76 8.25 9.81 -0.20
C ILE A 76 9.27 8.75 0.16
N THR A 77 9.72 8.75 1.40
CA THR A 77 10.57 7.71 1.96
C THR A 77 9.67 6.58 2.43
N LEU A 78 9.84 5.40 1.84
CA LEU A 78 9.17 4.17 2.25
C LEU A 78 9.78 3.63 3.56
N PRO A 79 9.11 2.69 4.26
CA PRO A 79 9.63 2.12 5.51
C PRO A 79 10.95 1.36 5.33
N ASP A 80 11.28 0.92 4.11
CA ASP A 80 12.55 0.28 3.74
C ASP A 80 13.68 1.30 3.48
N GLY A 81 13.41 2.60 3.65
CA GLY A 81 14.34 3.70 3.38
C GLY A 81 14.40 4.12 1.90
N GLN A 82 13.70 3.42 1.00
CA GLN A 82 13.67 3.76 -0.41
C GLN A 82 12.88 5.05 -0.65
N GLN A 83 13.49 6.03 -1.32
CA GLN A 83 12.75 7.19 -1.83
C GLN A 83 12.08 6.88 -3.16
N MET A 84 10.78 7.12 -3.24
CA MET A 84 9.98 6.84 -4.43
C MET A 84 9.15 8.06 -4.83
N SER A 85 9.21 8.42 -6.12
CA SER A 85 8.33 9.41 -6.73
C SER A 85 6.93 8.85 -6.98
N ARG A 86 5.95 9.74 -7.18
CA ARG A 86 4.57 9.36 -7.60
C ARG A 86 4.56 8.38 -8.78
N ARG A 87 5.37 8.64 -9.81
CA ARG A 87 5.44 7.76 -10.99
C ARG A 87 5.97 6.37 -10.65
N GLN A 88 7.02 6.30 -9.83
CA GLN A 88 7.62 5.01 -9.44
C GLN A 88 6.66 4.20 -8.56
N LEU A 89 5.91 4.85 -7.66
CA LEU A 89 4.88 4.19 -6.85
C LEU A 89 3.77 3.55 -7.70
N LEU A 90 3.27 4.29 -8.71
CA LEU A 90 2.25 3.78 -9.62
C LEU A 90 2.76 2.63 -10.50
N GLN A 91 4.02 2.68 -10.94
CA GLN A 91 4.62 1.59 -11.73
C GLN A 91 4.93 0.33 -10.90
N LYS A 92 5.30 0.47 -9.63
CA LYS A 92 5.61 -0.67 -8.73
C LYS A 92 4.38 -1.56 -8.51
N GLU A 93 3.19 -0.96 -8.49
CA GLU A 93 1.91 -1.68 -8.43
C GLU A 93 1.70 -2.56 -9.69
N GLU A 94 1.86 -1.97 -10.88
CA GLU A 94 1.71 -2.71 -12.14
C GLU A 94 2.71 -3.87 -12.29
N ASN A 95 3.97 -3.66 -11.88
CA ASN A 95 5.02 -4.65 -12.09
C ASN A 95 4.88 -5.86 -11.16
N ARG A 96 4.51 -5.66 -9.88
CA ARG A 96 4.25 -6.77 -8.96
C ARG A 96 2.98 -7.55 -9.36
N GLY A 97 1.97 -6.90 -9.93
CA GLY A 97 0.77 -7.57 -10.47
C GLY A 97 0.99 -8.32 -11.80
N ARG A 98 1.96 -7.89 -12.62
CA ARG A 98 2.33 -8.56 -13.88
C ARG A 98 3.32 -9.72 -13.71
N GLY A 99 4.11 -9.74 -12.63
CA GLY A 99 5.01 -10.85 -12.30
C GLY A 99 4.33 -12.22 -12.29
N ASN A 100 3.04 -12.29 -11.90
CA ASN A 100 2.24 -13.52 -11.93
C ASN A 100 1.58 -13.84 -13.28
N ARG A 101 1.56 -12.91 -14.24
CA ARG A 101 0.99 -13.13 -15.59
C ARG A 101 2.01 -13.64 -16.61
N PHE A 102 3.30 -13.43 -16.38
CA PHE A 102 4.36 -13.94 -17.26
C PHE A 102 4.80 -15.37 -16.90
N ILE A 103 4.78 -15.74 -15.61
CA ILE A 103 5.07 -17.11 -15.18
C ILE A 103 3.98 -18.12 -15.56
N ASN A 104 2.71 -17.70 -15.71
CA ASN A 104 1.62 -18.59 -16.15
C ASN A 104 1.48 -18.73 -17.68
N LYS A 105 2.30 -18.02 -18.48
CA LYS A 105 2.26 -18.15 -19.96
C LYS A 105 3.40 -19.00 -20.52
N LEU A 106 4.38 -19.39 -19.70
CA LEU A 106 5.53 -20.20 -20.10
C LEU A 106 5.47 -21.67 -19.65
N THR A 107 4.47 -22.05 -18.85
CA THR A 107 4.29 -23.44 -18.35
C THR A 107 3.39 -24.32 -19.23
N TYR A 108 2.97 -23.87 -20.42
CA TYR A 108 2.07 -24.62 -21.33
C TYR A 108 2.70 -25.00 -22.69
N ARG A 109 4.03 -25.09 -22.80
CA ARG A 109 4.68 -25.43 -24.09
C ARG A 109 6.00 -26.20 -23.96
N MET A 110 6.06 -27.24 -23.14
CA MET A 110 7.26 -28.10 -23.05
C MET A 110 6.95 -29.61 -22.96
N ASP A 111 5.77 -30.10 -23.35
CA ASP A 111 5.48 -31.55 -23.38
C ASP A 111 4.53 -31.93 -24.54
N ASP A 112 4.91 -31.63 -25.79
CA ASP A 112 4.32 -32.32 -26.96
C ASP A 112 5.43 -33.04 -27.74
N PRO A 113 5.61 -34.36 -27.54
CA PRO A 113 6.63 -35.15 -28.23
C PRO A 113 6.22 -35.62 -29.64
N SER A 114 5.23 -34.99 -30.29
CA SER A 114 4.67 -35.47 -31.55
C SER A 114 5.17 -34.71 -32.78
N ILE A 115 6.49 -34.50 -32.95
CA ILE A 115 7.09 -34.17 -34.25
C ILE A 115 8.45 -34.89 -34.38
N ILE A 116 8.40 -36.14 -34.82
CA ILE A 116 9.40 -36.78 -35.71
C ILE A 116 8.62 -37.29 -36.91
#